data_AF-A0A5C8MB34-F1
#
_entry.id   AF-A0A5C8MB34-F1
#
_cell.length_a   1.000
_cell.length_b   1.000
_cell.length_c   1.000
_cell.angle_alpha   90.00
_cell.angle_beta   90.00
_cell.angle_gamma   90.00
#
_symmetry.space_group_name_H-M   'P 1'
#
loop_
_entity.id
_entity.type
_entity.pdbx_description
1 polymer ?
#
loop_
_entity_poly.entity_id
_entity_poly.type
_entity_poly.pdbx_seq_one_letter_code
_entity_poly.pdbx_strand_id
1 'polypeptide(L)' 'MVQPYRHEPLTDFTVEANREAFLAALKKVESELGRDYPLVIGGERVMTEDKIISINPANKTEVVGRV' A
#
# COMPACT_ATOMS: atom_id res chain seq x y z
N MET A 1 14.93 -7.28 25.52
CA MET A 1 13.55 -7.40 26.06
C MET A 1 12.62 -6.63 25.15
N VAL A 2 11.46 -7.19 24.82
CA VAL A 2 10.42 -6.46 24.11
C VAL A 2 9.48 -5.81 25.12
N GLN A 3 8.86 -4.69 24.74
CA GLN A 3 7.85 -4.02 25.58
C GLN A 3 6.61 -4.92 25.73
N PRO A 4 5.88 -4.83 26.86
CA PRO A 4 4.57 -5.46 26.99
C PRO A 4 3.64 -5.04 25.86
N TYR A 5 2.82 -6.00 25.41
CA TYR A 5 1.84 -5.75 24.35
C TYR A 5 0.88 -4.60 24.71
N ARG A 6 0.60 -3.76 23.72
CA ARG A 6 -0.46 -2.75 23.73
C ARG A 6 -1.02 -2.64 22.31
N HIS A 7 -2.28 -2.26 22.18
CA HIS A 7 -2.87 -1.92 20.88
C HIS A 7 -2.12 -0.74 20.24
N GLU A 8 -2.03 -0.74 18.91
CA GLU A 8 -1.60 0.45 18.17
C GLU A 8 -2.66 1.55 18.36
N PRO A 9 -2.27 2.80 18.68
CA PRO A 9 -3.21 3.92 18.73
C PRO A 9 -3.79 4.22 17.35
N LEU A 10 -5.05 4.69 17.31
CA LEU A 10 -5.59 5.26 16.08
C LEU A 10 -4.95 6.62 15.81
N THR A 11 -4.74 6.94 14.53
CA THR A 11 -4.23 8.24 14.11
C THR A 11 -5.29 9.32 14.30
N ASP A 12 -4.95 10.40 15.02
CA ASP A 12 -5.82 11.56 15.19
C ASP A 12 -5.65 12.57 14.04
N PHE A 13 -6.60 12.61 13.12
CA PHE A 13 -6.58 13.52 11.97
C PHE A 13 -7.07 14.94 12.30
N THR A 14 -7.42 15.24 13.56
CA THR A 14 -7.62 16.64 13.98
C THR A 14 -6.28 17.39 14.06
N VAL A 15 -5.18 16.66 14.28
CA VAL A 15 -3.80 17.17 14.29
C VAL A 15 -3.31 17.38 12.85
N GLU A 16 -2.85 18.60 12.55
CA GLU A 16 -2.42 18.98 11.19
C GLU A 16 -1.28 18.11 10.65
N ALA A 17 -0.24 17.86 11.46
CA ALA A 17 0.90 17.05 11.05
C ALA A 17 0.50 15.64 10.58
N ASN A 18 -0.54 15.05 11.17
CA ASN A 18 -1.05 13.74 10.76
C ASN A 18 -1.75 13.80 9.40
N ARG A 19 -2.46 14.90 9.11
CA ARG A 19 -3.08 15.13 7.80
C ARG A 19 -2.02 15.32 6.71
N GLU A 20 -1.03 16.17 6.97
CA GLU A 20 0.06 16.41 6.03
C GLU A 20 0.82 15.12 5.69
N ALA A 21 1.15 14.32 6.72
CA ALA A 21 1.79 13.02 6.53
C ALA A 21 0.93 12.06 5.69
N PHE A 22 -0.38 12.04 5.93
CA PHE A 22 -1.31 11.19 5.18
C PHE A 22 -1.44 11.63 3.72
N LEU A 23 -1.58 12.94 3.46
CA LEU A 23 -1.63 13.48 2.10
C LEU A 23 -0.33 13.23 1.33
N ALA A 24 0.83 13.37 1.98
CA ALA A 24 2.11 13.01 1.38
C ALA A 24 2.20 11.51 1.05
N ALA A 25 1.69 10.65 1.93
CA ALA A 25 1.63 9.21 1.69
C ALA A 25 0.71 8.85 0.53
N LEU A 26 -0.47 9.49 0.43
CA LEU A 26 -1.38 9.31 -0.71
C LEU A 26 -0.70 9.68 -2.03
N LYS A 27 -0.06 10.86 -2.10
CA LYS A 27 0.66 11.30 -3.30
C LYS A 27 1.79 10.35 -3.68
N LYS A 28 2.49 9.79 -2.69
CA LYS A 28 3.51 8.78 -2.93
C LYS A 28 2.91 7.52 -3.54
N VAL A 29 1.86 6.97 -2.95
CA VAL A 29 1.21 5.74 -3.45
C VAL A 29 0.61 5.98 -4.84
N GLU A 30 0.04 7.15 -5.10
CA GLU A 30 -0.46 7.55 -6.42
C GLU A 30 0.64 7.47 -7.49
N SER A 31 1.86 7.92 -7.16
CA SER A 31 3.02 7.80 -8.07
C SER A 31 3.51 6.36 -8.29
N GLU A 32 3.06 5.41 -7.47
CA GLU A 32 3.41 4.00 -7.51
C GLU A 32 2.28 3.11 -8.06
N LEU A 33 1.17 3.70 -8.52
CA LEU A 33 0.05 2.94 -9.08
C LEU A 33 0.46 2.22 -10.37
N GLY A 34 -0.14 1.06 -10.60
CA GLY A 34 0.11 0.24 -11.76
C GLY A 34 1.46 -0.46 -11.75
N ARG A 35 2.14 -0.55 -10.59
CA ARG A 35 3.34 -1.38 -10.43
C ARG A 35 3.00 -2.87 -10.44
N ASP A 36 3.99 -3.65 -10.84
CA ASP A 36 3.93 -5.10 -10.83
C ASP A 36 4.65 -5.67 -9.60
N TYR A 37 4.02 -6.65 -8.96
CA TYR A 37 4.47 -7.24 -7.70
C TYR A 37 4.67 -8.76 -7.88
N PRO A 38 5.90 -9.27 -7.75
CA PRO A 38 6.18 -10.69 -7.93
C PRO A 38 5.58 -11.55 -6.80
N LEU A 39 5.41 -12.84 -7.09
CA LEU A 39 5.24 -13.86 -6.07
C LEU A 39 6.49 -13.92 -5.19
N VAL A 40 6.31 -14.30 -3.91
CA VAL A 40 7.43 -14.57 -3.01
C VAL A 40 7.41 -16.04 -2.62
N ILE A 41 8.38 -16.82 -3.12
CA ILE A 41 8.47 -18.28 -2.91
C ILE A 41 9.83 -18.58 -2.29
N GLY A 42 9.84 -19.06 -1.04
CA GLY A 42 11.07 -19.33 -0.31
C GLY A 42 11.94 -18.09 -0.07
N GLY A 43 11.35 -16.89 -0.10
CA GLY A 43 12.05 -15.60 0.01
C GLY A 43 12.49 -14.99 -1.33
N GLU A 44 12.44 -15.76 -2.42
CA GLU A 44 12.78 -15.29 -3.76
C GLU A 44 11.58 -14.65 -4.47
N ARG A 45 11.87 -13.61 -5.26
CA ARG A 45 10.86 -12.91 -6.06
C ARG A 45 10.73 -13.56 -7.44
N VAL A 46 9.54 -14.05 -7.76
CA VAL A 46 9.26 -14.76 -9.02
C VAL A 46 8.16 -14.03 -9.79
N MET A 47 8.47 -13.62 -11.02
CA MET A 47 7.49 -13.02 -11.94
C MET A 47 6.90 -14.07 -12.87
N THR A 48 5.58 -14.03 -13.04
CA THR A 48 4.81 -14.80 -14.03
C THR A 48 4.34 -13.91 -15.18
N GLU A 49 4.08 -14.50 -16.35
CA GLU A 49 3.45 -13.80 -17.48
C GLU A 49 1.98 -13.47 -17.20
N ASP A 50 1.22 -14.43 -16.69
CA ASP A 50 -0.15 -14.22 -16.23
C ASP A 50 -0.16 -13.33 -14.99
N LYS A 51 -1.04 -12.31 -15.01
CA LYS A 51 -1.16 -11.29 -13.98
C LYS A 51 -2.60 -11.10 -13.52
N ILE A 52 -2.78 -10.92 -12.21
CA ILE A 52 -4.05 -10.48 -11.64
C ILE A 52 -4.04 -8.95 -11.55
N ILE A 53 -5.04 -8.31 -12.14
CA ILE A 53 -5.17 -6.85 -12.16
C ILE A 53 -6.00 -6.40 -10.95
N SER A 54 -5.40 -5.63 -10.06
CA SER A 54 -6.10 -4.96 -8.96
C SER A 54 -6.50 -3.55 -9.38
N ILE A 55 -7.80 -3.25 -9.33
CA ILE A 55 -8.36 -1.96 -9.76
C ILE A 55 -8.86 -1.14 -8.57
N ASN A 56 -8.88 0.18 -8.73
CA ASN A 56 -9.44 1.07 -7.71
C ASN A 56 -10.99 0.95 -7.71
N PRO A 57 -11.63 0.58 -6.58
CA PRO A 57 -13.09 0.47 -6.53
C PRO A 57 -13.80 1.82 -6.68
N ALA A 58 -13.14 2.94 -6.32
CA ALA A 58 -13.66 4.29 -6.50
C ALA A 58 -13.50 4.78 -7.96
N ASN A 59 -12.56 4.21 -8.72
CA ASN A 59 -12.35 4.51 -10.14
C ASN A 59 -11.95 3.24 -10.91
N LYS A 60 -12.94 2.55 -11.50
CA LYS A 60 -12.75 1.21 -12.08
C LYS A 60 -11.83 1.15 -13.31
N THR A 61 -11.45 2.28 -13.90
CA THR A 61 -10.49 2.35 -15.01
C THR A 61 -9.05 2.54 -14.52
N GLU A 62 -8.84 2.80 -13.23
CA GLU A 62 -7.53 3.00 -12.63
C GLU A 62 -6.98 1.69 -12.06
N VAL A 63 -5.81 1.29 -12.53
CA VAL A 63 -5.11 0.10 -12.06
C VAL A 63 -4.22 0.47 -10.88
N VAL A 64 -4.46 -0.15 -9.72
CA VAL A 64 -3.65 0.03 -8.52
C VAL A 64 -2.34 -0.75 -8.62
N GLY A 65 -2.40 -1.97 -9.12
CA GLY A 65 -1.22 -2.81 -9.31
C GLY A 65 -1.55 -4.14 -9.97
N ARG A 66 -0.51 -4.89 -10.32
CA ARG A 66 -0.61 -6.24 -10.90
C ARG A 66 0.23 -7.19 -10.07
N VAL A 67 -0.30 -8.38 -9.76
CA VAL A 67 0.44 -9.46 -9.08
C VAL A 67 0.69 -10.60 -10.05
#